data_AF-A0A2V9PF40-F1
#
_entry.id   AF-A0A2V9PF40-F1
#
_cell.length_a   1.000
_cell.length_b   1.000
_cell.length_c   1.000
_cell.angle_alpha   90.00
_cell.angle_beta   90.00
_cell.angle_gamma   90.00
#
_symmetry.space_group_name_H-M   'P 1'
#
loop_
_entity.id
_entity.type
_entity.pdbx_description
1 polymer ?
#
loop_
_entity_poly.entity_id
_entity_poly.type
_entity_poly.pdbx_seq_one_letter_code
_entity_poly.pdbx_strand_id
1 'polypeptide(L)'
;MWRDSSKKELAAQALRITAKDLTEMGCVDGIVPEPAGGAQLDHEAAAALLDASLQKHLAELKKQPLKELVASRYNKFRNMAQFFTVES
;
A
#
# COMPACT_ATOMS: atom_id res chain seq x y z
N MET A 1 -19.25 -16.21 9.61
CA MET A 1 -18.33 -15.20 10.20
C MET A 1 -18.01 -15.64 11.62
N TRP A 2 -16.78 -16.11 11.87
CA TRP A 2 -16.44 -16.76 13.14
C TRP A 2 -16.57 -15.81 14.33
N ARG A 3 -17.36 -16.19 15.33
CA ARG A 3 -17.53 -15.48 16.62
C ARG A 3 -16.53 -15.94 17.69
N ASP A 4 -15.39 -16.47 17.26
CA ASP A 4 -14.38 -17.02 18.16
C ASP A 4 -13.12 -16.15 18.15
N SER A 5 -12.83 -15.53 19.29
CA SER A 5 -11.68 -14.67 19.48
C SER A 5 -10.33 -15.37 19.33
N SER A 6 -10.30 -16.71 19.39
CA SER A 6 -9.09 -17.52 19.15
C SER A 6 -8.68 -17.59 17.68
N LYS A 7 -9.59 -17.27 16.75
CA LYS A 7 -9.34 -17.34 15.29
C LYS A 7 -8.95 -16.01 14.65
N LYS A 8 -8.61 -15.00 15.47
CA LYS A 8 -8.25 -13.65 15.00
C LYS A 8 -7.03 -13.66 14.07
N GLU A 9 -6.00 -14.44 14.38
CA GLU A 9 -4.79 -14.53 13.57
C GLU A 9 -5.06 -15.18 12.21
N LEU A 10 -5.83 -16.27 12.20
CA LEU A 10 -6.29 -16.93 10.98
C LEU A 10 -7.14 -16.00 10.10
N ALA A 11 -8.02 -15.21 10.72
CA ALA A 11 -8.82 -14.22 10.01
C ALA A 11 -7.96 -13.08 9.43
N ALA A 12 -6.98 -12.56 10.19
CA ALA A 12 -6.07 -11.52 9.71
C ALA A 12 -5.21 -12.00 8.53
N GLN A 13 -4.71 -13.24 8.59
CA GLN A 13 -3.98 -13.88 7.50
C GLN A 13 -4.87 -14.07 6.26
N ALA A 14 -6.11 -14.55 6.44
CA ALA A 14 -7.05 -14.74 5.34
C ALA A 14 -7.43 -13.42 4.64
N LEU A 15 -7.43 -12.31 5.37
CA LEU A 15 -7.73 -10.98 4.81
C LEU A 15 -6.54 -10.34 4.08
N ARG A 16 -5.32 -10.90 4.18
CA ARG A 16 -4.10 -10.42 3.50
C ARG A 16 -3.88 -8.91 3.65
N ILE A 17 -3.97 -8.42 4.90
CA ILE A 17 -3.97 -6.98 5.23
C ILE A 17 -2.57 -6.41 5.49
N THR A 18 -1.50 -7.19 5.29
CA THR A 18 -0.13 -6.72 5.54
C THR A 18 0.37 -5.82 4.42
N ALA A 19 1.31 -4.93 4.70
CA ALA A 19 1.91 -4.05 3.68
C ALA A 19 2.52 -4.86 2.51
N LYS A 20 3.14 -6.00 2.81
CA LYS A 20 3.70 -6.91 1.81
C LYS A 20 2.60 -7.50 0.93
N ASP A 21 1.52 -8.01 1.53
CA ASP A 21 0.37 -8.52 0.78
C ASP A 21 -0.20 -7.44 -0.14
N LEU A 22 -0.48 -6.25 0.39
CA LEU A 22 -1.03 -5.14 -0.39
C LEU A 22 -0.12 -4.71 -1.55
N THR A 23 1.19 -4.86 -1.40
CA THR A 23 2.17 -4.60 -2.47
C THR A 23 2.08 -5.65 -3.55
N GLU A 24 2.02 -6.94 -3.18
CA GLU A 24 1.84 -8.05 -4.13
C GLU A 24 0.51 -7.96 -4.89
N MET A 25 -0.52 -7.40 -4.26
CA MET A 25 -1.83 -7.16 -4.86
C MET A 25 -1.89 -5.91 -5.76
N GLY A 26 -0.79 -5.16 -5.87
CA GLY A 26 -0.73 -3.90 -6.60
C GLY A 26 -1.63 -2.81 -6.00
N CYS A 27 -2.02 -2.94 -4.73
CA CYS A 27 -2.90 -1.98 -4.05
C CYS A 27 -2.14 -0.74 -3.56
N VAL A 28 -0.83 -0.87 -3.28
CA VAL A 28 0.04 0.21 -2.81
C VAL A 28 1.26 0.32 -3.72
N ASP A 29 1.79 1.54 -3.87
CA ASP A 29 2.94 1.81 -4.74
C ASP A 29 4.30 1.65 -4.05
N GLY A 30 4.29 1.50 -2.72
CA GLY A 30 5.48 1.38 -1.92
C GLY A 30 5.19 1.22 -0.43
N ILE A 31 6.22 0.83 0.31
CA ILE A 31 6.19 0.68 1.76
C ILE A 31 7.18 1.69 2.33
N VAL A 32 6.70 2.57 3.22
CA VAL A 32 7.56 3.47 3.98
C VAL A 32 8.11 2.68 5.18
N PRO A 33 9.44 2.60 5.36
CA PRO A 33 10.01 1.91 6.50
C PRO A 33 9.71 2.65 7.81
N GLU A 34 9.65 1.91 8.91
CA GLU A 34 9.53 2.49 10.24
C GLU A 34 10.91 2.68 10.89
N PRO A 35 11.07 3.68 11.77
CA PRO A 35 12.28 3.84 12.58
C PRO A 35 12.46 2.67 13.56
N ALA A 36 13.68 2.53 14.11
CA ALA A 36 14.00 1.46 15.04
C ALA A 36 13.07 1.50 16.26
N GLY A 37 12.36 0.39 16.52
CA GLY A 37 11.38 0.29 17.61
C GLY A 37 9.96 0.73 17.26
N GLY A 38 9.73 1.19 16.02
CA GLY A 38 8.41 1.50 15.46
C GLY A 38 8.09 2.99 15.48
N ALA A 39 7.15 3.39 14.62
CA ALA A 39 6.80 4.79 14.42
C ALA A 39 6.32 5.50 15.70
N GLN A 40 5.71 4.76 16.64
CA GLN A 40 5.23 5.30 17.92
C GLN A 40 6.36 5.73 18.88
N LEU A 41 7.57 5.20 18.71
CA LEU A 41 8.71 5.52 19.59
C LEU A 41 9.52 6.71 19.09
N ASP A 42 9.52 6.94 17.78
CA ASP A 42 10.22 8.07 17.15
C ASP A 42 9.36 8.66 16.03
N HIS A 43 8.42 9.51 16.42
CA HIS A 43 7.51 10.17 15.48
C HIS A 43 8.24 11.11 14.52
N GLU A 44 9.35 11.72 14.93
CA GLU A 44 10.09 12.67 14.11
C GLU A 44 10.83 11.93 12.99
N ALA A 45 11.50 10.82 13.30
CA ALA A 45 12.12 9.98 12.28
C ALA A 45 11.08 9.37 11.34
N ALA A 46 9.94 8.90 11.86
CA ALA A 46 8.85 8.39 11.03
C ALA A 46 8.30 9.47 10.06
N ALA A 47 8.12 10.70 10.54
CA ALA A 47 7.67 11.82 9.72
C ALA A 47 8.70 12.17 8.63
N ALA A 48 10.00 12.14 8.94
CA ALA A 48 11.06 12.39 7.97
C ALA A 48 11.08 11.34 6.84
N LEU A 49 10.92 10.05 7.19
CA LEU A 49 10.83 8.97 6.22
C LEU A 49 9.59 9.11 5.33
N LEU A 50 8.45 9.51 5.90
CA LEU A 50 7.24 9.78 5.16
C LEU A 50 7.38 10.98 4.23
N ASP A 51 7.94 12.10 4.69
CA ASP A 51 8.15 13.30 3.88
C ASP A 51 9.01 13.00 2.65
N ALA A 52 10.13 12.29 2.83
CA ALA A 52 10.99 11.89 1.71
C ALA A 52 10.22 11.09 0.65
N SER A 53 9.35 10.17 1.08
CA SER A 53 8.48 9.38 0.17
C SER A 53 7.47 10.26 -0.56
N LEU A 54 6.79 11.17 0.15
CA LEU A 54 5.82 12.09 -0.42
C LEU A 54 6.46 13.03 -1.44
N GLN A 55 7.62 13.62 -1.12
CA GLN A 55 8.35 14.51 -2.02
C GLN A 55 8.74 13.80 -3.31
N LYS A 56 9.26 12.57 -3.20
CA LYS A 56 9.60 11.73 -4.37
C LYS A 56 8.38 11.52 -5.27
N HIS A 57 7.29 10.98 -4.73
CA HIS A 57 6.11 10.64 -5.52
C HIS A 57 5.41 11.88 -6.09
N LEU A 58 5.36 12.98 -5.34
CA LEU A 58 4.82 14.24 -5.83
C LEU A 58 5.66 14.81 -6.99
N ALA A 59 6.98 14.75 -6.88
CA ALA A 59 7.88 15.21 -7.94
C ALA A 59 7.76 14.36 -9.21
N GLU A 60 7.54 13.06 -9.09
CA GLU A 60 7.27 12.15 -10.22
C GLU A 60 5.95 12.50 -10.91
N LEU A 61 4.86 12.65 -10.14
CA LEU A 61 3.54 12.98 -10.67
C LEU A 61 3.50 14.37 -11.33
N LYS A 62 4.19 15.37 -10.75
CA LYS A 62 4.27 16.73 -11.32
C LYS A 62 4.90 16.78 -12.71
N LYS A 63 5.73 15.80 -13.08
CA LYS A 63 6.36 15.71 -14.40
C LYS A 63 5.44 15.12 -15.47
N GLN A 64 4.32 14.51 -15.07
CA GLN A 64 3.40 13.87 -16.00
C GLN A 64 2.37 14.87 -16.56
N PRO A 65 2.10 14.86 -17.87
CA PRO A 65 1.01 15.64 -18.46
C PRO A 65 -0.35 15.27 -17.85
N LEU A 66 -1.25 16.25 -17.75
CA LEU A 66 -2.57 16.05 -17.13
C LEU A 66 -3.37 14.89 -17.76
N LYS A 67 -3.33 14.75 -19.09
CA LYS A 67 -4.03 13.66 -19.78
C LYS A 67 -3.50 12.28 -19.37
N GLU A 68 -2.18 12.16 -19.23
CA GLU A 68 -1.52 10.92 -18.81
C GLU A 68 -1.77 10.62 -17.33
N LEU A 69 -1.76 11.63 -16.46
CA LEU A 69 -2.10 11.48 -15.04
C LEU A 69 -3.51 10.90 -14.86
N VAL A 70 -4.50 11.44 -15.58
CA VAL A 70 -5.88 10.97 -15.50
C VAL A 70 -6.02 9.54 -16.03
N ALA A 71 -5.39 9.22 -17.16
CA ALA A 71 -5.41 7.88 -17.73
C ALA A 71 -4.70 6.86 -16.82
N SER A 72 -3.55 7.21 -16.27
CA SER A 72 -2.78 6.38 -15.34
C SER A 72 -3.58 6.09 -14.08
N ARG A 73 -4.22 7.10 -13.49
CA ARG A 73 -5.12 6.92 -12.33
C ARG A 73 -6.27 5.96 -12.64
N TYR A 74 -6.92 6.11 -13.80
CA TYR A 74 -8.01 5.21 -14.20
C TYR A 74 -7.52 3.75 -14.32
N ASN A 75 -6.39 3.54 -15.01
CA ASN A 75 -5.81 2.22 -15.20
C ASN A 75 -5.38 1.58 -13.87
N LYS A 76 -4.79 2.38 -12.96
CA LYS A 76 -4.42 1.93 -11.62
C LYS A 76 -5.62 1.34 -10.89
N PHE A 77 -6.71 2.08 -10.76
CA PHE A 77 -7.91 1.58 -10.06
C PHE A 77 -8.57 0.39 -10.77
N ARG A 78 -8.47 0.29 -12.10
CA ARG A 78 -9.00 -0.87 -12.84
C ARG A 78 -8.19 -2.15 -12.64
N ASN A 79 -6.90 -2.04 -12.38
CA ASN A 79 -5.99 -3.17 -12.27
C ASN A 79 -5.59 -3.49 -10.81
N MET A 80 -5.91 -2.61 -9.87
CA MET A 80 -5.75 -2.86 -8.43
C MET A 80 -6.57 -4.08 -7.99
N ALA A 81 -5.97 -4.92 -7.13
CA ALA A 81 -6.64 -6.04 -6.47
C ALA A 81 -7.31 -7.05 -7.42
N GLN A 82 -6.81 -7.23 -8.65
CA GLN A 82 -7.33 -8.25 -9.55
C GLN A 82 -6.96 -9.67 -9.06
N PHE A 83 -7.85 -10.27 -8.28
CA PHE A 83 -7.85 -11.69 -7.94
C PHE A 83 -8.89 -12.44 -8.77
N PHE A 84 -8.63 -12.56 -10.06
CA PHE A 84 -9.23 -13.61 -10.89
C PHE A 84 -8.12 -14.23 -11.73
N THR A 85 -7.37 -15.16 -11.15
CA THR A 85 -6.73 -16.19 -11.96
C THR A 85 -7.86 -17.01 -12.57
N VAL A 86 -8.20 -16.71 -13.82
CA VAL A 86 -8.80 -17.73 -14.67
C VAL A 86 -7.69 -18.72 -14.93
N GLU A 87 -7.64 -19.79 -14.14
CA GLU A 87 -6.79 -20.95 -14.47
C GLU A 87 -7.10 -21.34 -15.92
N SER A 88 -6.08 -21.33 -16.77
CA SER A 88 -6.11 -21.88 -18.12
C SER A 88 -5.45 -23.25 -18.11
#